data_AF-A0A838JES9-F1
#
_entry.id   AF-A0A838JES9-F1
#
_cell.length_a   1.000
_cell.length_b   1.000
_cell.length_c   1.000
_cell.angle_alpha   90.00
_cell.angle_beta   90.00
_cell.angle_gamma   90.00
#
_symmetry.space_group_name_H-M   'P 1'
#
loop_
_entity.id
_entity.type
_entity.pdbx_description
1 polymer ?
#
loop_
_entity_poly.entity_id
_entity_poly.type
_entity_poly.pdbx_seq_one_letter_code
_entity_poly.pdbx_strand_id
1 'polypeptide(L)'
;MSTTELLLRALQSTTIADSDRVEVLADLQLEGRKDALLEQIVARLSLEKSISTVRWEVVSNEEAAGMVLFGSKQGALDESEV
;
A
#
# COMPACT_ATOMS: atom_id res chain seq x y z
N MET A 1 24.86 -3.22 10.76
CA MET A 1 24.22 -2.03 11.38
C MET A 1 23.00 -1.73 10.53
N SER A 2 21.87 -2.35 10.83
CA SER A 2 20.64 -2.20 10.04
C SER A 2 19.86 -1.02 10.59
N THR A 3 20.20 0.17 10.14
CA THR A 3 19.40 1.36 10.42
C THR A 3 18.19 1.27 9.51
N THR A 4 17.03 0.87 10.03
CA THR A 4 15.80 0.85 9.23
C THR A 4 15.34 2.28 9.04
N GLU A 5 15.75 2.91 7.94
CA GLU A 5 15.44 4.31 7.61
C GLU A 5 14.07 4.46 6.92
N LEU A 6 13.13 3.59 7.29
CA LEU A 6 11.87 3.36 6.60
C LEU A 6 10.79 3.07 7.62
N LEU A 7 9.82 3.97 7.75
CA LEU A 7 8.72 3.87 8.70
C LEU A 7 7.43 3.63 7.93
N LEU A 8 6.75 2.53 8.21
CA LEU A 8 5.41 2.26 7.70
C LEU A 8 4.42 3.16 8.44
N ARG A 9 3.75 4.06 7.72
CA ARG A 9 2.71 4.94 8.27
C ARG A 9 1.34 4.28 8.27
N ALA A 10 1.00 3.64 7.16
CA ALA A 10 -0.30 3.00 6.96
C ALA A 10 -0.16 1.80 6.03
N LEU A 11 -1.06 0.84 6.21
CA LEU A 11 -1.18 -0.33 5.35
C LEU A 11 -2.67 -0.57 5.13
N GLN A 12 -3.07 -0.63 3.86
CA GLN A 12 -4.43 -0.88 3.44
C GLN A 12 -4.43 -2.12 2.55
N SER A 13 -5.45 -2.96 2.72
CA SER A 13 -5.66 -4.13 1.87
C SER A 13 -7.11 -4.16 1.41
N THR A 14 -7.31 -4.32 0.10
CA THR A 14 -8.62 -4.38 -0.52
C THR A 14 -8.70 -5.61 -1.40
N THR A 15 -9.77 -6.40 -1.25
CA THR A 15 -10.01 -7.51 -2.15
C THR A 15 -10.45 -6.99 -3.52
N ILE A 16 -9.84 -7.51 -4.58
CA ILE A 16 -10.25 -7.19 -5.94
C ILE A 16 -11.52 -7.99 -6.24
N ALA A 17 -12.62 -7.30 -6.57
CA ALA A 17 -13.89 -7.94 -6.90
C ALA A 17 -13.71 -8.98 -8.01
N ASP A 18 -14.42 -10.11 -7.89
CA ASP A 18 -14.36 -11.23 -8.83
C ASP A 18 -12.95 -11.87 -8.98
N SER A 19 -12.08 -11.70 -7.98
CA SER A 19 -10.74 -12.31 -7.96
C SER A 19 -10.36 -12.81 -6.57
N ASP A 20 -9.56 -13.87 -6.50
CA ASP A 20 -8.90 -14.34 -5.27
C ASP A 20 -7.64 -13.50 -4.94
N ARG A 21 -7.64 -12.24 -5.37
CA ARG A 21 -6.48 -11.34 -5.31
C ARG A 21 -6.78 -10.19 -4.37
N VAL A 22 -5.74 -9.74 -3.69
CA VAL A 22 -5.77 -8.55 -2.84
C VAL A 22 -4.84 -7.49 -3.40
N GLU A 23 -5.31 -6.26 -3.40
CA GLU A 23 -4.48 -5.08 -3.57
C GLU A 23 -4.00 -4.62 -2.20
N VAL A 24 -2.70 -4.39 -2.07
CA VAL A 24 -2.10 -3.91 -0.83
C VAL A 24 -1.39 -2.59 -1.11
N LEU A 25 -1.77 -1.55 -0.38
CA LEU A 25 -1.19 -0.21 -0.45
C LEU A 25 -0.51 0.10 0.87
N ALA A 26 0.76 0.50 0.81
CA ALA A 26 1.56 0.80 1.98
C ALA A 26 2.14 2.23 1.88
N ASP A 27 1.86 3.04 2.89
CA ASP A 27 2.43 4.39 3.00
C ASP A 27 3.74 4.32 3.79
N LEU A 28 4.82 4.74 3.16
CA LEU A 28 6.17 4.65 3.72
C LEU A 28 6.75 6.06 3.90
N GLN A 29 7.30 6.32 5.08
CA GLN A 29 8.09 7.51 5.37
C GLN A 29 9.56 7.16 5.37
N LEU A 30 10.35 7.93 4.62
CA LEU A 30 11.80 7.84 4.62
C LEU A 30 12.41 9.19 4.95
N GLU A 31 13.54 9.16 5.65
CA GLU A 31 14.38 10.34 5.80
C GLU A 31 15.28 10.48 4.56
N GLY A 32 15.07 11.56 3.80
CA GLY A 32 15.74 11.78 2.52
C GLY A 32 15.26 10.86 1.39
N ARG A 33 15.85 11.05 0.22
CA ARG A 33 15.50 10.28 -0.98
C ARG A 33 16.32 9.00 -1.07
N LYS A 34 15.65 7.85 -1.06
CA LYS A 34 16.27 6.52 -1.04
C LYS A 34 15.69 5.58 -2.09
N ASP A 35 15.60 6.05 -3.33
CA ASP A 35 15.04 5.32 -4.47
C ASP A 35 15.66 3.93 -4.63
N ALA A 36 16.99 3.81 -4.52
CA ALA A 36 17.69 2.53 -4.66
C ALA A 36 17.23 1.48 -3.64
N LEU A 37 16.82 1.91 -2.44
CA LEU A 37 16.30 1.01 -1.42
C LEU A 37 14.86 0.62 -1.72
N LEU A 38 14.02 1.55 -2.19
CA LEU A 38 12.65 1.26 -2.64
C LEU A 38 12.65 0.29 -3.83
N GLU A 39 13.54 0.51 -4.80
CA GLU A 39 13.75 -0.39 -5.93
C GLU A 39 14.15 -1.80 -5.47
N GLN A 40 15.03 -1.93 -4.48
CA GLN A 40 15.38 -3.25 -3.91
C GLN A 40 14.18 -3.95 -3.26
N ILE A 41 13.33 -3.20 -2.55
CA ILE A 41 12.13 -3.73 -1.93
C ILE A 41 11.15 -4.22 -3.01
N VAL A 42 10.89 -3.39 -4.03
CA VAL A 42 9.99 -3.74 -5.14
C VAL A 42 10.54 -4.93 -5.94
N ALA A 43 11.84 -4.96 -6.22
CA ALA A 43 12.47 -6.11 -6.88
C ALA A 43 12.29 -7.41 -6.07
N ARG A 44 12.44 -7.34 -4.74
CA ARG A 44 12.25 -8.51 -3.88
C ARG A 44 10.79 -8.97 -3.82
N LEU A 45 9.85 -8.04 -3.67
CA LEU A 45 8.42 -8.34 -3.67
C LEU A 45 7.98 -8.94 -5.01
N SER A 46 8.51 -8.43 -6.12
CA SER A 46 8.21 -8.95 -7.47
C SER A 46 8.67 -10.38 -7.70
N LEU A 47 9.60 -10.90 -6.89
CA LEU A 47 10.07 -12.28 -6.97
C LEU A 47 9.20 -13.24 -6.14
N GLU A 48 8.31 -12.72 -5.28
CA GLU A 48 7.43 -13.56 -4.48
C GLU A 48 6.30 -14.13 -5.33
N LYS A 49 6.09 -15.45 -5.27
CA LYS A 49 5.09 -16.15 -6.09
C LYS A 49 3.66 -15.66 -5.87
N SER A 50 3.38 -15.11 -4.70
CA SER A 50 2.07 -14.59 -4.32
C SER A 50 1.82 -13.16 -4.83
N ILE A 51 2.85 -12.46 -5.30
CA ILE A 51 2.75 -11.09 -5.81
C ILE A 51 2.55 -11.15 -7.32
N SER A 52 1.44 -10.58 -7.78
CA SER A 52 1.18 -10.46 -9.23
C SER A 52 1.85 -9.23 -9.83
N THR A 53 1.86 -8.10 -9.10
CA THR A 53 2.41 -6.82 -9.55
C THR A 53 2.75 -5.99 -8.33
N VAL A 54 3.80 -5.17 -8.43
CA VAL A 54 4.22 -4.24 -7.37
C VAL A 54 4.78 -2.98 -8.01
N ARG A 55 4.47 -1.82 -7.42
CA ARG A 55 4.96 -0.49 -7.83
C ARG A 55 5.16 0.37 -6.59
N TRP A 56 6.07 1.33 -6.68
CA TRP A 56 6.22 2.41 -5.71
C TRP A 56 6.12 3.76 -6.42
N GLU A 57 5.76 4.79 -5.67
CA GLU A 57 5.84 6.17 -6.13
C GLU A 57 6.13 7.13 -4.98
N VAL A 58 6.71 8.29 -5.29
CA VAL A 58 6.85 9.37 -4.32
C VAL A 58 5.57 10.19 -4.34
N VAL A 59 4.77 10.04 -3.29
CA VAL A 59 3.62 10.90 -3.04
C VAL A 59 4.05 12.12 -2.23
N SER A 60 3.67 13.30 -2.72
CA SER A 60 3.83 14.54 -1.94
C SER A 60 2.92 14.49 -0.72
N ASN A 61 3.30 15.14 0.38
CA ASN A 61 2.51 15.13 1.63
C ASN A 61 1.06 15.65 1.44
N GLU A 62 0.83 16.52 0.45
CA GLU A 62 -0.50 17.02 0.08
C GLU A 62 -1.34 15.97 -0.68
N GLU A 63 -0.70 15.12 -1.48
CA GLU A 63 -1.37 14.05 -2.27
C GLU A 63 -1.72 12.85 -1.39
N ALA A 64 -0.83 12.49 -0.45
CA ALA A 64 -1.06 11.43 0.51
C ALA A 64 -2.30 11.71 1.39
N ALA A 65 -2.49 12.96 1.83
CA ALA A 65 -3.66 13.35 2.61
C ALA A 65 -4.98 13.20 1.82
N GLY A 66 -4.95 13.39 0.50
CA GLY A 66 -6.11 13.20 -0.38
C GLY A 66 -6.50 11.73 -0.57
N MET A 67 -5.52 10.82 -0.61
CA MET A 67 -5.75 9.39 -0.89
C MET A 67 -6.43 8.64 0.28
N VAL A 68 -6.16 9.05 1.53
CA VAL A 68 -6.76 8.45 2.74
C VAL A 68 -8.28 8.68 2.83
N LEU A 69 -8.78 9.79 2.26
CA LEU A 69 -10.20 10.16 2.33
C LEU A 69 -11.10 9.32 1.41
N PHE A 70 -10.54 8.71 0.35
CA PHE A 70 -11.31 7.88 -0.59
C PHE A 70 -11.47 6.42 -0.14
N GLY A 71 -10.66 5.94 0.81
CA GLY A 71 -10.68 4.55 1.28
C GLY A 71 -11.79 4.20 2.28
N SER A 72 -12.56 5.18 2.79
CA SER A 72 -13.52 4.94 3.88
C SER A 72 -14.95 4.61 3.47
N LYS A 73 -15.24 4.31 2.19
CA LYS A 73 -16.61 4.01 1.77
C LYS A 73 -16.70 2.83 0.82
N GLN A 74 -16.88 1.62 1.37
CA GLN A 74 -18.04 0.76 1.05
C GLN A 74 -18.09 -0.46 1.99
N GLY A 75 -18.49 -0.23 3.24
CA GLY A 75 -18.99 -1.26 4.15
C GLY A 75 -20.38 -0.86 4.61
N ALA A 76 -21.32 -0.72 3.67
CA ALA A 76 -22.72 -0.57 4.03
C ALA A 76 -23.22 -1.96 4.41
N LEU A 77 -23.41 -2.13 5.72
CA LEU A 77 -24.06 -3.26 6.35
C LEU A 77 -25.42 -3.50 5.67
N ASP A 78 -25.58 -4.62 4.98
CA ASP A 78 -26.90 -5.17 4.71
C ASP A 78 -27.30 -6.04 5.92
N GLU A 79 -27.64 -5.35 7.01
CA GLU A 79 -28.52 -5.90 8.04
C GLU A 79 -29.87 -5.20 7.84
N SER A 80 -30.79 -5.85 7.13
CA SER A 80 -32.23 -5.52 7.16
C SER A 80 -33.03 -6.75 6.78
N GLU A 81 -33.29 -7.56 7.81
CA GLU A 81 -34.58 -8.15 8.17
C GLU A 81 -35.69 -8.16 7.10
N VAL A 82 -36.11 -9.36 6.69
CA VAL A 82 -37.53 -9.74 6.49
C VAL A 82 -37.72 -11.23 6.70
#